data_AF-A0A2N9H2P9-F1
#
_entry.id   AF-A0A2N9H2P9-F1
#
_cell.length_a   1.000
_cell.length_b   1.000
_cell.length_c   1.000
_cell.angle_alpha   90.00
_cell.angle_beta   90.00
_cell.angle_gamma   90.00
#
_symmetry.space_group_name_H-M   'P 1'
#
loop_
_entity.id
_entity.type
_entity.pdbx_description
1 polymer ?
#
loop_
_entity_poly.entity_id
_entity_poly.type
_entity_poly.pdbx_seq_one_letter_code
_entity_poly.pdbx_strand_id
1 'polypeptide(L)'
;MGSQYESGIYMTSFAATIFIGALVAVGILLITLLIALTVMLQSCQNQSSGVVEVLKTSDDYIDCKVFALYAELNSLEADEFPSFCRVLAIQYIRAGQYARDLNSTIQLVQNYFSSITPKNDGLDVVLIDIDDILSSNPHNTSLLMHR
;
A
#
# COMPACT_ATOMS: atom_id res chain seq x y z
N MET A 1 -51.56 25.61 -39.78
CA MET A 1 -50.93 26.89 -39.42
C MET A 1 -50.07 26.65 -38.19
N GLY A 2 -48.75 26.53 -38.35
CA GLY A 2 -47.83 26.31 -37.25
C GLY A 2 -47.15 27.62 -36.86
N SER A 3 -47.29 28.05 -35.62
CA SER A 3 -46.51 29.13 -35.03
C SER A 3 -45.29 28.53 -34.34
N GLN A 4 -44.10 28.80 -34.90
CA GLN A 4 -42.82 28.54 -34.22
C GLN A 4 -42.70 29.52 -33.05
N TYR A 5 -42.58 28.99 -31.84
CA TYR A 5 -42.17 29.75 -30.66
C TYR A 5 -40.64 29.76 -30.63
N GLU A 6 -40.04 30.90 -30.97
CA GLU A 6 -38.61 31.11 -30.85
C GLU A 6 -38.30 31.38 -29.37
N SER A 7 -37.99 30.32 -28.61
CA SER A 7 -37.60 30.43 -27.20
C SER A 7 -36.15 30.92 -27.10
N GLY A 8 -35.93 32.21 -27.33
CA GLY A 8 -34.66 32.87 -27.04
C GLY A 8 -34.52 33.16 -25.55
N ILE A 9 -33.45 32.67 -24.92
CA ILE A 9 -33.10 33.07 -23.55
C ILE A 9 -32.53 34.50 -23.62
N TYR A 10 -33.33 35.50 -23.26
CA TYR A 10 -32.87 36.89 -23.16
C TYR A 10 -32.10 37.07 -21.86
N MET A 11 -30.77 36.97 -21.92
CA MET A 11 -29.89 37.23 -20.80
C MET A 11 -29.37 38.67 -20.86
N THR A 12 -29.42 39.40 -19.75
CA THR A 12 -28.89 40.77 -19.69
C THR A 12 -27.36 40.76 -19.86
N SER A 13 -26.79 41.81 -20.45
CA SER A 13 -25.34 41.90 -20.70
C SER A 13 -24.48 41.72 -19.44
N PHE A 14 -25.02 42.09 -18.28
CA PHE A 14 -24.36 41.89 -16.99
C PHE A 14 -24.29 40.40 -16.60
N ALA A 15 -25.42 39.67 -16.72
CA ALA A 15 -25.47 38.25 -16.41
C ALA A 15 -24.62 37.41 -17.38
N ALA A 16 -24.58 37.79 -18.66
CA ALA A 16 -23.71 37.15 -19.66
C ALA A 16 -22.22 37.27 -19.27
N THR A 17 -21.80 38.46 -18.83
CA THR A 17 -20.41 38.70 -18.40
C THR A 17 -20.04 37.87 -17.18
N ILE A 18 -20.94 37.77 -16.18
CA ILE A 18 -20.71 36.94 -14.99
C ILE A 18 -20.59 35.46 -15.36
N PHE A 19 -21.47 34.97 -16.24
CA PHE A 19 -21.48 33.58 -16.65
C PHE A 19 -20.19 33.20 -17.39
N ILE A 20 -19.76 34.03 -18.35
CA ILE A 20 -18.50 33.83 -19.08
C ILE A 20 -17.31 33.93 -18.11
N GLY A 21 -17.30 34.91 -17.21
CA GLY A 21 -16.25 35.06 -16.20
C GLY A 21 -16.12 33.83 -15.30
N ALA A 22 -17.25 33.28 -14.85
CA ALA A 22 -17.27 32.06 -14.04
C ALA A 22 -16.74 30.84 -14.81
N LEU A 23 -17.12 30.67 -16.08
CA LEU A 23 -16.61 29.59 -16.92
C LEU A 23 -15.09 29.68 -17.12
N VAL A 24 -14.57 30.89 -17.36
CA VAL A 24 -13.13 31.12 -17.50
C VAL A 24 -12.40 30.80 -16.18
N ALA A 25 -12.92 31.26 -15.05
CA ALA A 25 -12.33 31.00 -13.75
C ALA A 25 -12.30 29.50 -13.41
N VAL A 26 -13.41 28.78 -13.65
CA VAL A 26 -13.48 27.32 -13.47
C VAL A 26 -12.52 26.60 -14.41
N GLY A 27 -12.44 27.04 -15.67
CA GLY A 27 -11.49 26.49 -16.64
C GLY A 27 -10.04 26.63 -16.17
N ILE A 28 -9.65 27.82 -15.69
CA ILE A 28 -8.31 28.06 -15.13
C ILE A 28 -8.06 27.15 -13.93
N LEU A 29 -9.02 27.01 -13.01
CA LEU A 29 -8.90 26.14 -11.83
C LEU A 29 -8.72 24.66 -12.21
N LEU A 30 -9.44 24.17 -13.23
CA LEU A 30 -9.30 22.79 -13.68
C LEU A 30 -7.93 22.56 -14.35
N ILE A 31 -7.45 23.51 -15.15
CA ILE A 31 -6.12 23.41 -15.78
C ILE A 31 -5.01 23.45 -14.73
N THR A 32 -5.09 24.34 -13.75
CA THR A 32 -4.08 24.40 -12.66
C THR A 32 -4.10 23.14 -11.82
N LEU A 33 -5.28 22.57 -11.54
CA LEU A 33 -5.41 21.28 -10.86
C LEU A 33 -4.76 20.15 -11.65
N LEU A 34 -5.01 20.07 -12.96
CA LEU A 34 -4.41 19.06 -13.83
C LEU A 34 -2.88 19.17 -13.84
N ILE A 35 -2.35 20.40 -13.99
CA ILE A 35 -0.90 20.65 -13.96
C ILE A 35 -0.33 20.22 -12.61
N ALA A 36 -0.93 20.65 -11.50
CA ALA A 36 -0.47 20.28 -10.16
C ALA A 36 -0.47 18.76 -9.94
N LEU A 37 -1.53 18.07 -10.38
CA LEU A 37 -1.62 16.63 -10.30
C LEU A 37 -0.54 15.94 -11.15
N THR A 38 -0.33 16.38 -12.40
CA THR A 38 0.74 15.82 -13.25
C THR A 38 2.13 16.05 -12.67
N VAL A 39 2.39 17.21 -12.07
CA VAL A 39 3.69 17.50 -11.43
C VAL A 39 3.87 16.66 -10.16
N MET A 40 2.84 16.46 -9.35
CA MET A 40 2.92 15.57 -8.19
C MET A 40 3.15 14.12 -8.60
N LEU A 41 2.44 13.62 -9.62
CA LEU A 41 2.64 12.28 -10.17
C LEU A 41 4.04 12.13 -10.76
N GLN A 42 4.51 13.11 -11.52
CA GLN A 42 5.86 13.12 -12.07
C GLN A 42 6.92 13.19 -10.95
N SER A 43 6.67 13.91 -9.86
CA SER A 43 7.57 13.97 -8.71
C SER A 43 7.67 12.62 -8.01
N CYS A 44 6.55 11.94 -7.76
CA CYS A 44 6.52 10.57 -7.23
C CYS A 44 7.24 9.58 -8.16
N GLN A 45 7.04 9.71 -9.47
CA GLN A 45 7.71 8.87 -10.47
C GLN A 45 9.21 9.18 -10.56
N ASN A 46 9.61 10.45 -10.49
CA ASN A 46 11.01 10.85 -10.58
C ASN A 46 11.80 10.46 -9.33
N GLN A 47 11.19 10.51 -8.15
CA GLN A 47 11.76 9.99 -6.90
C GLN A 47 11.91 8.46 -6.91
N SER A 48 11.10 7.75 -7.71
CA SER A 48 11.16 6.31 -7.94
C SER A 48 11.83 5.91 -9.26
N SER A 49 12.39 6.84 -10.05
CA SER A 49 12.88 6.57 -11.41
C SER A 49 14.17 5.75 -11.46
N GLY A 50 14.80 5.47 -10.31
CA GLY A 50 15.82 4.42 -10.18
C GLY A 50 15.26 3.00 -9.98
N VAL A 51 13.94 2.85 -9.84
CA VAL A 51 13.23 1.61 -9.48
C VAL A 51 12.24 1.16 -10.58
N VAL A 52 11.95 2.00 -11.59
CA VAL A 52 10.95 1.69 -12.63
C VAL A 52 11.51 0.86 -13.80
N GLU A 53 12.83 0.63 -13.87
CA GLU A 53 13.46 -0.20 -14.90
C GLU A 53 13.88 -1.61 -14.43
N VAL A 54 13.28 -2.09 -13.34
CA VAL A 54 13.54 -3.45 -12.83
C VAL A 54 12.30 -4.32 -13.06
N LEU A 55 12.48 -5.39 -13.84
CA LEU A 55 11.68 -6.62 -13.78
C LEU A 55 10.34 -6.65 -14.52
N LYS A 56 10.41 -6.75 -15.86
CA LYS A 56 9.38 -7.44 -16.66
C LYS A 56 9.39 -8.98 -16.43
N THR A 57 10.04 -9.48 -15.38
CA THR A 57 10.32 -10.90 -15.19
C THR A 57 9.45 -11.64 -14.18
N SER A 58 8.45 -11.02 -13.52
CA SER A 58 7.34 -11.78 -12.90
C SER A 58 6.32 -10.83 -12.26
N ASP A 59 5.20 -10.52 -12.93
CA ASP A 59 4.03 -9.86 -12.31
C ASP A 59 3.67 -10.55 -10.99
N ASP A 60 3.63 -11.89 -11.02
CA ASP A 60 3.36 -12.73 -9.86
C ASP A 60 4.32 -12.51 -8.67
N TYR A 61 5.60 -12.16 -8.90
CA TYR A 61 6.57 -11.93 -7.81
C TYR A 61 6.27 -10.63 -7.08
N ILE A 62 5.93 -9.59 -7.85
CA ILE A 62 5.55 -8.29 -7.30
C ILE A 62 4.22 -8.44 -6.56
N ASP A 63 3.25 -9.12 -7.14
CA ASP A 63 1.95 -9.37 -6.54
C ASP A 63 2.08 -10.16 -5.23
N CYS A 64 2.88 -11.21 -5.20
CA CYS A 64 3.11 -11.98 -3.98
C CYS A 64 3.82 -11.17 -2.89
N LYS A 65 4.73 -10.27 -3.27
CA LYS A 65 5.41 -9.40 -2.31
C LYS A 65 4.46 -8.34 -1.74
N VAL A 66 3.61 -7.75 -2.58
CA VAL A 66 2.57 -6.80 -2.16
C VAL A 66 1.56 -7.50 -1.26
N PHE A 67 1.13 -8.71 -1.64
CA PHE A 67 0.22 -9.51 -0.83
C PHE A 67 0.83 -9.89 0.52
N ALA A 68 2.08 -10.33 0.56
CA ALA A 68 2.78 -10.63 1.81
C ALA A 68 2.81 -9.39 2.73
N LEU A 69 3.13 -8.21 2.20
CA LEU A 69 3.10 -6.98 2.97
C LEU A 69 1.68 -6.66 3.48
N TYR A 70 0.66 -6.86 2.65
CA TYR A 70 -0.73 -6.66 3.03
C TYR A 70 -1.16 -7.63 4.14
N ALA A 71 -0.72 -8.90 4.07
CA ALA A 71 -0.94 -9.92 5.08
C ALA A 71 -0.36 -9.52 6.44
N GLU A 72 0.90 -9.10 6.46
CA GLU A 72 1.58 -8.65 7.68
C GLU A 72 0.88 -7.45 8.33
N LEU A 73 0.40 -6.49 7.52
CA LEU A 73 -0.24 -5.28 8.04
C LEU A 73 -1.68 -5.51 8.53
N ASN A 74 -2.38 -6.52 8.02
CA ASN A 74 -3.79 -6.76 8.31
C ASN A 74 -4.05 -8.05 9.09
N SER A 75 -3.01 -8.78 9.50
CA SER A 75 -3.13 -10.05 10.25
C SER A 75 -4.01 -11.07 9.53
N LEU A 76 -3.79 -11.22 8.21
CA LEU A 76 -4.52 -12.19 7.39
C LEU A 76 -4.14 -13.63 7.76
N GLU A 77 -5.12 -14.53 7.73
CA GLU A 77 -4.91 -15.95 8.01
C GLU A 77 -4.13 -16.63 6.85
N ALA A 78 -3.39 -17.71 7.18
CA ALA A 78 -2.50 -18.38 6.24
C ALA A 78 -3.24 -19.07 5.07
N ASP A 79 -4.53 -19.37 5.23
CA ASP A 79 -5.40 -19.95 4.20
C ASP A 79 -5.87 -18.92 3.16
N GLU A 80 -5.76 -17.63 3.46
CA GLU A 80 -6.04 -16.53 2.54
C GLU A 80 -4.86 -16.25 1.59
N PHE A 81 -3.71 -16.89 1.80
CA PHE A 81 -2.50 -16.66 0.99
C PHE A 81 -2.60 -17.33 -0.40
N PRO A 82 -2.39 -16.60 -1.51
CA PRO A 82 -2.56 -17.15 -2.85
C PRO A 82 -1.61 -18.32 -3.12
N SER A 83 -2.15 -19.40 -3.70
CA SER A 83 -1.40 -20.64 -3.95
C SER A 83 -0.21 -20.45 -4.89
N PHE A 84 -0.30 -19.51 -5.85
CA PHE A 84 0.79 -19.17 -6.77
C PHE A 84 1.99 -18.54 -6.06
N CYS A 85 1.80 -17.94 -4.88
CA CYS A 85 2.85 -17.35 -4.06
C CYS A 85 3.60 -18.34 -3.19
N ARG A 86 3.14 -19.60 -3.10
CA ARG A 86 3.74 -20.64 -2.25
C ARG A 86 5.22 -20.88 -2.53
N VAL A 87 5.61 -20.92 -3.80
CA VAL A 87 7.01 -21.13 -4.19
C VAL A 87 7.88 -19.97 -3.71
N LEU A 88 7.36 -18.74 -3.82
CA LEU A 88 8.06 -17.56 -3.35
C LEU A 88 8.19 -17.53 -1.82
N ALA A 89 7.14 -17.92 -1.09
CA ALA A 89 7.18 -18.03 0.37
C ALA A 89 8.24 -19.05 0.83
N ILE A 90 8.29 -20.23 0.19
CA ILE A 90 9.33 -21.24 0.46
C ILE A 90 10.72 -20.68 0.18
N GLN A 91 10.89 -19.96 -0.94
CA GLN A 91 12.18 -19.37 -1.29
C GLN A 91 12.58 -18.27 -0.30
N TYR A 92 11.66 -17.42 0.14
CA TYR A 92 11.89 -16.37 1.13
C TYR A 92 12.39 -16.95 2.47
N ILE A 93 11.83 -18.07 2.91
CA ILE A 93 12.28 -18.79 4.11
C ILE A 93 13.64 -19.45 3.85
N ARG A 94 13.78 -20.26 2.79
CA ARG A 94 15.01 -21.02 2.50
C ARG A 94 16.21 -20.15 2.17
N ALA A 95 16.00 -18.99 1.55
CA ALA A 95 17.06 -18.02 1.28
C ALA A 95 17.49 -17.26 2.54
N GLY A 96 16.86 -17.51 3.69
CA GLY A 96 17.19 -16.87 4.96
C GLY A 96 16.68 -15.44 5.09
N GLN A 97 15.80 -14.97 4.19
CA GLN A 97 15.23 -13.63 4.31
C GLN A 97 14.33 -13.53 5.55
N TYR A 98 13.48 -14.53 5.77
CA TYR A 98 12.66 -14.63 6.99
C TYR A 98 13.49 -14.49 8.27
N ALA A 99 14.62 -15.21 8.36
CA ALA A 99 15.49 -15.16 9.53
C ALA A 99 16.15 -13.78 9.75
N ARG A 100 16.50 -13.08 8.66
CA ARG A 100 17.03 -11.71 8.73
C ARG A 100 15.99 -10.73 9.25
N ASP A 101 14.78 -10.81 8.71
CA ASP A 101 13.69 -9.91 9.08
C ASP A 101 13.27 -10.15 10.54
N LEU A 102 13.20 -11.42 10.97
CA LEU A 102 12.99 -11.78 12.38
C LEU A 102 14.07 -11.23 13.31
N ASN A 103 15.34 -11.35 12.93
CA ASN A 103 16.45 -10.81 13.73
C ASN A 103 16.39 -9.29 13.87
N SER A 104 15.99 -8.57 12.81
CA SER A 104 15.75 -7.12 12.88
C SER A 104 14.60 -6.76 13.82
N THR A 105 13.50 -7.53 13.81
CA THR A 105 12.39 -7.34 14.76
C THR A 105 12.83 -7.58 16.20
N ILE A 106 13.57 -8.66 16.48
CA ILE A 106 14.12 -8.94 17.81
C ILE A 106 15.02 -7.79 18.28
N GLN A 107 15.89 -7.30 17.41
CA GLN A 107 16.78 -6.17 17.74
C GLN A 107 15.99 -4.91 18.08
N LEU A 108 14.91 -4.61 17.35
CA LEU A 108 14.04 -3.47 17.63
C LEU A 108 13.34 -3.62 18.98
N VAL A 109 12.83 -4.81 19.29
CA VAL A 109 12.20 -5.12 20.57
C VAL A 109 13.19 -4.98 21.73
N GLN A 110 14.40 -5.50 21.58
CA GLN A 110 15.47 -5.35 22.59
C GLN A 110 15.84 -3.89 22.82
N ASN A 111 16.00 -3.11 21.75
CA ASN A 111 16.27 -1.69 21.84
C ASN A 111 15.14 -0.94 22.57
N TYR A 112 13.88 -1.26 22.27
CA TYR A 112 12.74 -0.70 22.95
C TYR A 112 12.74 -1.04 24.45
N PHE A 113 12.94 -2.31 24.82
CA PHE A 113 13.01 -2.71 26.22
C PHE A 113 14.20 -2.12 26.97
N SER A 114 15.32 -1.86 26.30
CA SER A 114 16.46 -1.16 26.91
C SER A 114 16.18 0.32 27.21
N SER A 115 15.18 0.90 26.55
CA SER A 115 14.81 2.32 26.70
C SER A 115 13.79 2.60 27.80
N ILE A 116 13.13 1.56 28.32
CA ILE A 116 12.12 1.68 29.37
C ILE A 116 12.72 1.31 30.74
N THR A 117 12.31 2.04 31.77
CA THR A 117 12.64 1.70 33.16
C THR A 117 11.41 1.08 33.80
N PRO A 118 11.44 -0.21 34.18
CA PRO A 118 10.31 -0.86 34.83
C PRO A 118 10.03 -0.22 36.20
N LYS A 119 8.78 -0.32 36.65
CA LYS A 119 8.40 0.08 38.00
C LYS A 119 8.88 -0.98 38.99
N ASN A 120 9.30 -0.53 40.16
CA ASN A 120 9.83 -1.43 41.20
C ASN A 120 8.72 -2.18 41.97
N ASP A 121 7.54 -2.35 41.35
CA ASP A 121 6.38 -3.06 41.89
C ASP A 121 6.28 -4.52 41.40
N GLY A 122 7.09 -4.90 40.39
CA GLY A 122 7.14 -6.25 39.85
C GLY A 122 5.92 -6.63 39.00
N LEU A 123 5.15 -5.65 38.52
CA LEU A 123 3.92 -5.88 37.75
C LEU A 123 4.11 -5.74 36.24
N ASP A 124 5.31 -5.37 35.78
CA ASP A 124 5.63 -5.23 34.36
C ASP A 124 5.71 -6.62 33.69
N VAL A 125 4.92 -6.81 32.63
CA VAL A 125 4.82 -8.07 31.89
C VAL A 125 4.97 -7.86 30.39
N VAL A 126 5.62 -8.81 29.72
CA VAL A 126 5.69 -8.88 28.26
C VAL A 126 4.93 -10.11 27.82
N LEU A 127 3.89 -9.92 27.03
CA LEU A 127 3.14 -11.00 26.39
C LEU A 127 3.73 -11.24 25.00
N ILE A 128 4.11 -12.49 24.73
CA ILE A 128 4.71 -12.90 23.45
C ILE A 128 3.93 -14.13 22.98
N ASP A 129 3.46 -14.09 21.74
CA ASP A 129 2.91 -15.27 21.08
C ASP A 129 4.04 -16.25 20.72
N ILE A 130 3.83 -17.55 20.95
CA ILE A 130 4.87 -18.57 20.77
C ILE A 130 4.70 -19.36 19.48
N ASP A 131 3.48 -19.36 18.94
CA ASP A 131 3.19 -20.07 17.70
C ASP A 131 4.00 -19.40 16.57
N ASP A 132 4.57 -20.23 15.70
CA ASP A 132 5.47 -19.86 14.60
C ASP A 132 6.84 -19.22 14.95
N ILE A 133 7.06 -18.66 16.16
CA ILE A 133 8.37 -18.15 16.61
C ILE A 133 9.35 -19.27 16.97
N LEU A 134 8.84 -20.34 17.60
CA LEU A 134 9.66 -21.48 18.07
C LEU A 134 9.61 -22.69 17.13
N SER A 135 9.06 -22.55 15.91
CA SER A 135 8.79 -23.67 14.99
C SER A 135 10.06 -24.26 14.34
N SER A 136 10.87 -24.93 15.14
CA SER A 136 11.74 -26.03 14.69
C SER A 136 10.98 -27.37 14.68
N ASN A 137 9.70 -27.36 14.29
CA ASN A 137 8.92 -28.59 14.19
C ASN A 137 9.12 -29.21 12.79
N PRO A 138 9.85 -30.34 12.66
CA PRO A 138 10.04 -31.03 11.37
C PRO A 138 8.73 -31.56 10.76
N HIS A 139 7.60 -31.50 11.47
CA HIS A 139 6.31 -31.89 10.93
C HIS A 139 5.64 -30.84 10.03
N ASN A 140 6.03 -29.56 10.11
CA ASN A 140 5.48 -28.51 9.22
C ASN A 140 6.07 -28.54 7.80
N THR A 141 7.10 -29.35 7.55
CA THR A 141 7.54 -29.62 6.17
C THR A 141 6.56 -30.52 5.41
N SER A 142 5.66 -31.23 6.11
CA SER A 142 4.69 -32.14 5.47
C SER A 142 3.47 -31.42 4.87
N LEU A 143 3.03 -30.31 5.47
CA LEU A 143 1.92 -29.51 4.93
C LEU A 143 2.29 -28.77 3.65
N LEU A 144 3.58 -28.45 3.46
CA LEU A 144 4.10 -27.87 2.22
C LEU A 144 4.42 -28.91 1.13
N MET A 145 4.19 -30.21 1.34
CA MET A 145 4.40 -31.25 0.32
C MET A 145 3.14 -32.00 -0.10
N HIS A 146 2.00 -31.82 0.59
CA HIS A 146 0.74 -32.48 0.23
C HIS A 146 -0.45 -31.53 0.24
N ARG A 147 -0.54 -30.70 -0.81
CA ARG A 147 -1.78 -30.35 -1.51
C ARG A 147 -1.44 -29.63 -2.80
#